data_AF-A0A7I4A0G9-F1
#
_entry.id   AF-A0A7I4A0G9-F1
#
_cell.length_a   1.000
_cell.length_b   1.000
_cell.length_c   1.000
_cell.angle_alpha   90.00
_cell.angle_beta   90.00
_cell.angle_gamma   90.00
#
_symmetry.space_group_name_H-M   'P 1'
#
loop_
_entity.id
_entity.type
_entity.pdbx_description
1 polymer ?
#
loop_
_entity_poly.entity_id
_entity_poly.type
_entity_poly.pdbx_seq_one_letter_code
_entity_poly.pdbx_strand_id
1 'polypeptide(L)'
;MRRGESSSKKVVTKEEWEKNLREVKIWKEDMNRLVMNFLVTEGYVDAVKKFLHESGTQPDVDIGTIFDRLDLRNAVECGHVEDAIEKVNHLNPEILDTNPQLYFHLQQLGLIELIRAGKVEEALEFAQEKLAPSGKDNVCQFFVFVTNYGDTCAFGGAGTHYGSHGF
;
A
#
# COMPACT_ATOMS: atom_id res chain seq x y z
N MET A 1 -40.76 -9.08 24.54
CA MET A 1 -39.59 -8.59 23.79
C MET A 1 -38.32 -9.08 24.49
N ARG A 2 -37.35 -9.59 23.70
CA ARG A 2 -36.18 -10.38 24.13
C ARG A 2 -35.28 -9.64 25.13
N ARG A 3 -34.94 -10.32 26.23
CA ARG A 3 -33.88 -9.96 27.17
C ARG A 3 -32.54 -10.26 26.50
N GLY A 4 -31.69 -9.25 26.32
CA GLY A 4 -30.35 -9.42 25.76
C GLY A 4 -29.51 -10.30 26.69
N GLU A 5 -29.04 -11.43 26.18
CA GLU A 5 -28.06 -12.26 26.87
C GLU A 5 -26.70 -11.56 26.81
N SER A 6 -26.25 -11.01 27.94
CA SER A 6 -24.88 -10.55 28.09
C SER A 6 -23.96 -11.77 28.05
N SER A 7 -23.24 -11.97 26.94
CA SER A 7 -22.18 -12.97 26.84
C SER A 7 -21.14 -12.69 27.93
N SER A 8 -21.14 -13.51 28.98
CA SER A 8 -20.16 -13.43 30.06
C SER A 8 -18.77 -13.69 29.48
N LYS A 9 -17.85 -12.74 29.67
CA LYS A 9 -16.46 -12.88 29.20
C LYS A 9 -15.84 -14.08 29.91
N LYS A 10 -15.50 -15.13 29.15
CA LYS A 10 -14.75 -16.28 29.67
C LYS A 10 -13.37 -15.80 30.12
N VAL A 11 -13.10 -15.85 31.42
CA VAL A 11 -11.78 -15.59 32.00
C VAL A 11 -11.04 -16.92 31.98
N VAL A 12 -10.00 -17.02 31.15
CA VAL A 12 -9.10 -18.18 31.06
C VAL A 12 -7.90 -17.91 31.95
N THR A 13 -7.58 -18.83 32.86
CA THR A 13 -6.39 -18.70 33.72
C THR A 13 -5.11 -19.00 32.94
N LYS A 14 -3.96 -18.58 33.47
CA LYS A 14 -2.66 -18.82 32.82
C LYS A 14 -2.39 -20.31 32.64
N GLU A 15 -2.71 -21.11 33.66
CA GLU A 15 -2.49 -22.56 33.66
C GLU A 15 -3.36 -23.26 32.59
N GLU A 16 -4.60 -22.80 32.43
CA GLU A 16 -5.54 -23.31 31.44
C GLU A 16 -5.15 -22.88 30.02
N TRP A 17 -4.67 -21.64 29.84
CA TRP A 17 -4.09 -21.16 28.58
C TRP A 17 -2.88 -22.00 28.16
N GLU A 18 -1.94 -22.26 29.06
CA GLU A 18 -0.76 -23.06 28.79
C GLU A 18 -1.11 -24.53 28.47
N LYS A 19 -2.13 -25.08 29.13
CA LYS A 19 -2.64 -26.43 28.81
C LYS A 19 -3.19 -26.46 27.39
N ASN A 20 -4.06 -25.51 27.05
CA ASN A 20 -4.65 -25.41 25.73
C ASN A 20 -3.58 -25.22 24.65
N LEU A 21 -2.56 -24.39 24.92
CA LEU A 21 -1.46 -24.16 23.99
C LEU A 21 -0.66 -25.44 23.71
N ARG A 22 -0.44 -26.28 24.71
CA ARG A 22 0.23 -27.59 24.54
C ARG A 22 -0.60 -28.60 23.74
N GLU A 23 -1.93 -28.46 23.76
CA GLU A 23 -2.84 -29.33 23.01
C GLU A 23 -2.94 -28.94 21.53
N VAL A 24 -2.63 -27.68 21.18
CA VAL A 24 -2.59 -27.23 19.78
C VAL A 24 -1.41 -27.88 19.06
N LYS A 25 -1.73 -28.76 18.11
CA LYS A 25 -0.74 -29.37 17.22
C LYS A 25 -0.57 -28.49 15.99
N ILE A 26 0.63 -27.94 15.83
CA ILE A 26 1.04 -27.23 14.61
C ILE A 26 2.00 -28.14 13.86
N TRP A 27 1.68 -28.45 12.61
CA TRP A 27 2.53 -29.28 11.76
C TRP A 27 3.69 -28.46 11.23
N LYS A 28 4.86 -29.08 11.14
CA LYS A 28 6.08 -28.42 10.65
C LYS A 28 5.90 -27.95 9.20
N GLU A 29 5.16 -28.73 8.42
CA GLU A 29 4.83 -28.47 7.03
C GLU A 29 4.02 -27.17 6.88
N ASP A 30 3.05 -26.94 7.75
CA ASP A 30 2.24 -25.71 7.74
C ASP A 30 3.11 -24.49 8.10
N MET A 31 3.99 -24.63 9.10
CA MET A 31 4.94 -23.58 9.46
C MET A 31 5.92 -23.28 8.33
N ASN A 32 6.45 -24.31 7.69
CA ASN A 32 7.37 -24.14 6.58
C ASN A 32 6.68 -23.45 5.40
N ARG A 33 5.43 -23.81 5.10
CA ARG A 33 4.65 -23.15 4.06
C ARG A 33 4.42 -21.68 4.38
N LEU A 34 4.10 -21.35 5.64
CA LEU A 34 3.93 -19.97 6.09
C LEU A 34 5.23 -19.16 5.94
N VAL A 35 6.36 -19.73 6.39
CA VAL A 35 7.68 -19.08 6.26
C VAL A 35 8.04 -18.89 4.79
N MET A 36 7.85 -19.91 3.95
CA MET A 36 8.11 -19.81 2.51
C MET A 36 7.26 -18.70 1.87
N ASN A 37 5.96 -18.65 2.18
CA ASN A 37 5.06 -17.61 1.67
C ASN A 37 5.51 -16.21 2.09
N PHE A 38 5.94 -16.03 3.34
CA PHE A 38 6.48 -14.76 3.82
C PHE A 38 7.74 -14.35 3.05
N LEU A 39 8.72 -15.25 2.91
CA LEU A 39 9.98 -14.96 2.20
C LEU A 39 9.74 -14.58 0.74
N VAL A 40 8.81 -15.25 0.07
CA VAL A 40 8.40 -14.94 -1.30
C VAL A 40 7.70 -13.58 -1.38
N THR A 41 6.78 -13.30 -0.45
CA THR A 41 5.97 -12.07 -0.47
C THR A 41 6.80 -10.83 -0.19
N GLU A 42 7.77 -10.92 0.72
CA GLU A 42 8.71 -9.82 1.01
C GLU A 42 9.86 -9.72 0.00
N GLY A 43 10.01 -10.68 -0.90
CA GLY A 43 11.03 -10.64 -1.95
C GLY A 43 12.43 -11.05 -1.49
N TYR A 44 12.56 -11.83 -0.40
CA TYR A 44 13.84 -12.33 0.08
C TYR A 44 14.36 -13.52 -0.74
N VAL A 45 14.76 -13.28 -1.98
CA VAL A 45 15.11 -14.32 -2.97
C VAL A 45 16.19 -15.30 -2.46
N ASP A 46 17.24 -14.80 -1.83
CA ASP A 46 18.31 -15.66 -1.30
C ASP A 46 17.84 -16.54 -0.14
N ALA A 47 16.95 -16.01 0.70
CA ALA A 47 16.33 -16.77 1.78
C ALA A 47 15.37 -17.82 1.22
N VAL A 48 14.57 -17.49 0.20
CA VAL A 48 13.71 -18.46 -0.51
C VAL A 48 14.53 -19.64 -1.04
N LYS A 49 15.65 -19.38 -1.72
CA LYS A 49 16.52 -20.43 -2.28
C LYS A 49 17.11 -21.34 -1.20
N LYS A 50 17.63 -20.75 -0.11
CA LYS A 50 18.20 -21.52 1.01
C LYS A 50 17.12 -22.31 1.75
N PHE A 51 15.98 -21.68 2.01
CA PHE A 51 14.87 -22.30 2.72
C PHE A 51 14.25 -23.44 1.91
N LEU A 52 14.13 -23.29 0.58
CA LEU A 52 13.73 -24.37 -0.33
C LEU A 52 14.70 -25.57 -0.23
N HIS A 53 16.01 -25.31 -0.25
CA HIS A 53 17.02 -26.35 -0.15
C HIS A 53 16.97 -27.12 1.17
N GLU A 54 16.75 -26.42 2.30
CA GLU A 54 16.73 -27.03 3.63
C GLU A 54 15.41 -27.70 4.00
N SER A 55 14.28 -27.08 3.64
CA SER A 55 12.94 -27.54 4.04
C SER A 55 12.25 -28.42 3.02
N GLY A 56 12.69 -28.39 1.75
CA GLY A 56 12.01 -29.02 0.62
C GLY A 56 10.66 -28.37 0.26
N THR A 57 10.29 -27.26 0.91
CA THR A 57 9.00 -26.59 0.69
C THR A 57 9.07 -25.75 -0.57
N GLN A 58 8.22 -26.03 -1.55
CA GLN A 58 8.19 -25.27 -2.80
C GLN A 58 7.40 -23.96 -2.64
N PRO A 59 7.85 -22.86 -3.27
CA PRO A 59 7.05 -21.65 -3.39
C PRO A 59 5.90 -21.85 -4.38
N ASP A 60 4.77 -21.19 -4.12
CA ASP A 60 3.58 -21.23 -5.01
C ASP A 60 3.78 -20.39 -6.30
N VAL A 61 4.85 -19.59 -6.37
CA VAL A 61 5.19 -18.74 -7.53
C VAL A 61 6.60 -19.03 -8.00
N ASP A 62 6.86 -18.73 -9.27
CA ASP A 62 8.21 -18.83 -9.82
C ASP A 62 9.15 -17.81 -9.16
N ILE A 63 10.37 -18.27 -8.82
CA ILE A 63 11.36 -17.45 -8.12
C ILE A 63 11.82 -16.28 -9.00
N GLY A 64 11.80 -16.42 -10.33
CA GLY A 64 12.13 -15.34 -11.27
C GLY A 64 11.17 -14.16 -11.16
N THR A 65 9.87 -14.44 -11.01
CA THR A 65 8.81 -13.41 -10.92
C THR A 65 8.85 -12.58 -9.64
N ILE A 66 9.61 -13.02 -8.62
CA ILE A 66 9.79 -12.28 -7.37
C ILE A 66 10.46 -10.94 -7.63
N PHE A 67 11.46 -10.90 -8.53
CA PHE A 67 12.16 -9.66 -8.89
C PHE A 67 11.24 -8.67 -9.59
N ASP A 68 10.41 -9.13 -10.52
CA ASP A 68 9.48 -8.25 -11.23
C ASP A 68 8.48 -7.59 -10.27
N ARG A 69 7.99 -8.35 -9.29
CA ARG A 69 7.08 -7.83 -8.25
C ARG A 69 7.78 -6.85 -7.31
N LEU A 70 9.05 -7.09 -6.99
CA LEU A 70 9.85 -6.18 -6.16
C LEU A 70 10.12 -4.87 -6.91
N ASP A 71 10.50 -4.95 -8.18
CA ASP A 71 10.72 -3.78 -9.03
C ASP A 71 9.45 -2.95 -9.19
N LEU A 72 8.30 -3.62 -9.39
CA LEU A 72 7.01 -2.95 -9.42
C LEU A 72 6.73 -2.24 -8.10
N ARG A 73 6.92 -2.92 -6.97
CA ARG A 73 6.74 -2.34 -5.63
C ARG A 73 7.64 -1.11 -5.44
N ASN A 74 8.91 -1.21 -5.84
CA ASN A 74 9.87 -0.11 -5.75
C ASN A 74 9.46 1.09 -6.61
N ALA A 75 8.97 0.86 -7.83
CA ALA A 75 8.47 1.93 -8.70
C ALA A 75 7.29 2.69 -8.03
N VAL A 76 6.36 1.95 -7.42
CA VAL A 76 5.24 2.52 -6.67
C VAL A 76 5.73 3.27 -5.42
N GLU A 77 6.62 2.69 -4.62
CA GLU A 77 7.13 3.31 -3.39
C GLU A 77 7.96 4.57 -3.66
N CYS A 78 8.68 4.62 -4.78
CA CYS A 78 9.44 5.79 -5.22
C CYS A 78 8.58 6.86 -5.93
N GLY A 79 7.31 6.56 -6.23
CA GLY A 79 6.43 7.50 -6.93
C GLY A 79 6.65 7.59 -8.45
N HIS A 80 7.37 6.64 -9.05
CA HIS A 80 7.54 6.54 -10.51
C HIS A 80 6.32 5.85 -11.13
N VAL A 81 5.26 6.61 -11.36
CA VAL A 81 3.95 6.07 -11.76
C VAL A 81 3.96 5.46 -13.15
N GLU A 82 4.64 6.09 -14.12
CA GLU A 82 4.75 5.60 -15.49
C GLU A 82 5.44 4.22 -15.53
N ASP A 83 6.59 4.11 -14.85
CA ASP A 83 7.35 2.86 -14.71
C ASP A 83 6.51 1.79 -14.01
N ALA A 84 5.76 2.17 -12.98
CA ALA A 84 4.86 1.25 -12.28
C ALA A 84 3.76 0.73 -13.22
N ILE A 85 3.10 1.59 -14.01
CA ILE A 85 2.07 1.20 -14.96
C ILE A 85 2.63 0.23 -16.01
N GLU A 86 3.81 0.52 -16.56
CA GLU A 86 4.47 -0.36 -17.52
C GLU A 86 4.74 -1.75 -16.90
N LYS A 87 5.33 -1.79 -15.70
CA LYS A 87 5.64 -3.04 -15.00
C LYS A 87 4.38 -3.83 -14.61
N VAL A 88 3.31 -3.15 -14.19
CA VAL A 88 2.01 -3.77 -13.92
C VAL A 88 1.49 -4.47 -15.18
N ASN A 89 1.47 -3.76 -16.31
CA ASN A 89 0.98 -4.32 -17.57
C ASN A 89 1.87 -5.44 -18.11
N HIS A 90 3.17 -5.39 -17.88
CA HIS A 90 4.08 -6.48 -18.22
C HIS A 90 3.78 -7.75 -17.39
N LEU A 91 3.48 -7.59 -16.09
CA LEU A 91 3.17 -8.71 -15.20
C LEU A 91 1.77 -9.27 -15.41
N ASN A 92 0.79 -8.40 -15.63
CA ASN A 92 -0.59 -8.78 -15.92
C ASN A 92 -1.25 -7.70 -16.80
N PRO A 93 -1.32 -7.92 -18.13
CA PRO A 93 -1.83 -6.92 -19.07
C PRO A 93 -3.28 -6.49 -18.81
N GLU A 94 -4.10 -7.34 -18.18
CA GLU A 94 -5.53 -7.10 -18.00
C GLU A 94 -5.87 -6.50 -16.62
N ILE A 95 -4.89 -6.35 -15.72
CA ILE A 95 -5.18 -5.96 -14.32
C ILE A 95 -5.70 -4.52 -14.18
N LEU A 96 -5.24 -3.61 -15.03
CA LEU A 96 -5.70 -2.22 -15.01
C LEU A 96 -7.09 -2.07 -15.62
N ASP A 97 -7.43 -2.93 -16.58
CA ASP A 97 -8.77 -2.97 -17.21
C ASP A 97 -9.80 -3.62 -16.28
N THR A 98 -9.41 -4.71 -15.61
CA THR A 98 -10.27 -5.44 -14.67
C THR A 98 -10.41 -4.75 -13.31
N ASN A 99 -9.45 -3.89 -12.95
CA ASN A 99 -9.48 -3.12 -11.71
C ASN A 99 -9.26 -1.61 -11.96
N PRO A 100 -10.31 -0.88 -12.37
CA PRO A 100 -10.25 0.56 -12.58
C PRO A 100 -9.87 1.35 -11.32
N GLN A 101 -10.14 0.82 -10.12
CA GLN A 101 -9.75 1.45 -8.85
C GLN A 101 -8.23 1.45 -8.66
N LEU A 102 -7.55 0.35 -9.04
CA LEU A 102 -6.09 0.29 -9.00
C LEU A 102 -5.47 1.35 -9.92
N TYR A 103 -5.98 1.46 -11.15
CA TYR A 103 -5.52 2.50 -12.08
C TYR A 103 -5.74 3.90 -11.51
N PHE A 104 -6.92 4.16 -10.94
CA PHE A 104 -7.21 5.44 -10.29
C PHE A 104 -6.24 5.75 -9.15
N HIS A 105 -5.91 4.79 -8.29
CA HIS A 105 -4.94 4.99 -7.21
C HIS A 105 -3.53 5.26 -7.72
N LEU A 106 -3.10 4.64 -8.82
CA LEU A 106 -1.83 4.98 -9.47
C LEU A 106 -1.83 6.42 -9.99
N GLN A 107 -2.94 6.89 -10.58
CA GLN A 107 -3.06 8.31 -10.98
C GLN A 107 -3.05 9.25 -9.77
N GLN A 108 -3.68 8.88 -8.65
CA GLN A 108 -3.63 9.68 -7.42
C GLN A 108 -2.20 9.80 -6.88
N LEU A 109 -1.41 8.73 -6.92
CA LEU A 109 0.00 8.78 -6.56
C LEU A 109 0.76 9.77 -7.45
N GLY A 110 0.52 9.78 -8.77
CA GLY A 110 1.17 10.70 -9.70
C GLY A 110 0.85 12.16 -9.39
N LEU A 111 -0.42 12.45 -9.06
CA LEU A 111 -0.81 13.77 -8.60
C LEU A 111 -0.10 14.17 -7.30
N ILE A 112 0.01 13.27 -6.33
CA ILE A 112 0.72 13.51 -5.06
C ILE A 112 2.18 13.88 -5.34
N GLU A 113 2.85 13.15 -6.22
CA GLU A 113 4.25 13.42 -6.54
C GLU A 113 4.45 14.75 -7.29
N LEU A 114 3.53 15.14 -8.17
CA LEU A 114 3.55 16.48 -8.79
C LEU A 114 3.39 17.59 -7.75
N ILE A 115 2.49 17.42 -6.77
CA ILE A 115 2.30 18.36 -5.67
C ILE A 115 3.56 18.43 -4.79
N ARG A 116 4.14 17.27 -4.44
CA ARG A 116 5.38 17.20 -3.64
C ARG A 116 6.57 17.85 -4.35
N ALA A 117 6.61 17.78 -5.69
CA ALA A 117 7.60 18.46 -6.51
C ALA A 117 7.36 19.98 -6.68
N GLY A 118 6.25 20.51 -6.15
CA GLY A 118 5.88 21.93 -6.27
C GLY A 118 5.38 22.34 -7.65
N LYS A 119 5.06 21.38 -8.52
CA LYS A 119 4.61 21.59 -9.90
C LYS A 119 3.10 21.79 -9.94
N VAL A 120 2.62 22.89 -9.37
CA VAL A 120 1.18 23.13 -9.13
C VAL A 120 0.36 23.19 -10.43
N GLU A 121 0.88 23.83 -11.47
CA GLU A 121 0.17 23.94 -12.77
C GLU A 121 0.05 22.57 -13.46
N GLU A 122 1.14 21.80 -13.51
CA GLU A 122 1.14 20.43 -14.06
C GLU A 122 0.21 19.52 -13.26
N ALA A 123 0.19 19.65 -11.93
CA ALA A 123 -0.71 18.91 -11.05
C ALA A 123 -2.19 19.23 -11.33
N LEU A 124 -2.51 20.50 -11.58
CA LEU A 124 -3.87 20.95 -11.88
C LEU A 124 -4.35 20.41 -13.23
N GLU A 125 -3.52 20.53 -14.26
CA GLU A 125 -3.79 19.97 -15.59
C GLU A 125 -3.98 18.44 -15.50
N PHE A 126 -3.07 17.74 -14.81
CA PHE A 126 -3.15 16.30 -14.61
C PHE A 126 -4.44 15.86 -13.90
N ALA A 127 -4.84 16.57 -12.84
CA ALA A 127 -6.08 16.27 -12.13
C ALA A 127 -7.31 16.45 -13.02
N GLN A 128 -7.33 17.48 -13.86
CA GLN A 128 -8.43 17.74 -14.79
C GLN A 128 -8.52 16.67 -15.88
N GLU A 129 -7.39 16.25 -16.45
CA GLU A 129 -7.38 15.28 -17.53
C GLU A 129 -7.63 13.84 -17.04
N LYS A 130 -6.93 13.44 -15.98
CA LYS A 130 -6.84 12.02 -15.57
C LYS A 130 -7.83 11.64 -14.47
N LEU A 131 -8.16 12.56 -13.56
CA LEU A 131 -9.00 12.25 -12.39
C LEU A 131 -10.44 12.76 -12.54
N ALA A 132 -10.67 13.88 -13.24
CA ALA A 132 -12.01 14.43 -13.41
C ALA A 132 -13.00 13.48 -14.12
N PRO A 133 -12.61 12.73 -15.18
CA PRO A 133 -13.50 11.74 -15.80
C PRO A 133 -13.87 10.59 -14.84
N SER A 134 -12.97 10.21 -13.94
CA SER A 134 -13.13 9.14 -12.93
C SER A 134 -13.79 9.60 -11.63
N GLY A 135 -14.01 10.92 -11.46
CA GLY A 135 -14.54 11.52 -10.24
C GLY A 135 -16.02 11.24 -9.96
N LYS A 136 -16.79 10.72 -10.94
CA LYS A 136 -18.21 10.40 -10.76
C LYS A 136 -18.46 9.18 -9.88
N ASP A 137 -17.52 8.23 -9.84
CA ASP A 137 -17.68 6.97 -9.10
C ASP A 137 -16.95 6.98 -7.74
N ASN A 138 -16.02 7.92 -7.51
CA ASN A 138 -15.17 7.98 -6.30
C ASN A 138 -15.26 9.32 -5.54
N VAL A 139 -16.46 9.91 -5.49
CA VAL A 139 -16.73 11.25 -4.92
C VAL A 139 -16.23 11.41 -3.47
N CYS A 140 -16.24 10.35 -2.66
CA CYS A 140 -15.81 10.41 -1.25
C CYS A 140 -14.29 10.48 -1.03
N GLN A 141 -13.46 10.07 -1.99
CA GLN A 141 -11.99 10.01 -1.79
C GLN A 141 -11.30 11.27 -2.33
N PHE A 142 -11.88 11.90 -3.36
CA PHE A 142 -11.40 13.15 -3.92
C PHE A 142 -11.62 14.35 -2.98
N PHE A 143 -12.79 14.41 -2.33
CA PHE A 143 -13.14 15.53 -1.43
C PHE A 143 -12.31 15.55 -0.14
N VAL A 144 -11.95 14.38 0.40
CA VAL A 144 -11.08 14.30 1.60
C VAL A 144 -9.65 14.72 1.29
N PHE A 145 -9.16 14.47 0.07
CA PHE A 145 -7.80 14.83 -0.34
C PHE A 145 -7.66 16.34 -0.56
N VAL A 146 -8.61 16.96 -1.29
CA VAL A 146 -8.62 18.41 -1.52
C VAL A 146 -8.84 19.19 -0.22
N THR A 147 -9.67 18.70 0.69
CA THR A 147 -9.92 19.40 1.97
C THR A 147 -8.82 19.18 3.03
N ASN A 148 -8.12 18.04 3.08
CA ASN A 148 -7.01 17.85 4.03
C ASN A 148 -5.69 18.48 3.56
N TYR A 149 -5.42 18.53 2.25
CA TYR A 149 -4.15 19.07 1.74
C TYR A 149 -4.26 20.49 1.17
N GLY A 150 -5.46 20.96 0.80
CA GLY A 150 -5.67 22.31 0.24
C GLY A 150 -5.43 23.45 1.23
N ASP A 151 -5.66 23.24 2.53
CA ASP A 151 -5.55 24.31 3.55
C ASP A 151 -4.12 24.51 4.09
N THR A 152 -3.15 23.66 3.71
CA THR A 152 -1.75 23.87 4.11
C THR A 152 -1.02 24.96 3.32
N CYS A 153 -1.63 25.46 2.23
CA CYS A 153 -1.08 26.57 1.44
C CYS A 153 -1.41 27.96 2.00
N ALA A 154 -2.21 28.08 3.08
CA ALA A 154 -2.69 29.38 3.59
C ALA A 154 -1.99 29.91 4.86
N PHE A 155 -1.10 29.14 5.51
CA PHE A 155 -0.38 29.61 6.71
C PHE A 155 1.13 29.42 6.59
N GLY A 156 1.76 30.29 5.80
CA GLY A 156 3.22 30.31 5.63
C GLY A 156 3.76 31.56 4.97
N GLY A 157 3.19 32.73 5.28
CA GLY A 157 3.55 34.01 4.65
C GLY A 157 3.69 35.17 5.64
N ALA A 158 4.31 34.96 6.79
CA ALA A 158 4.77 36.05 7.66
C ALA A 158 6.28 36.29 7.41
N GLY A 159 6.60 36.93 6.29
CA GLY A 159 7.92 37.46 5.99
C GLY A 159 7.99 38.93 6.37
N THR A 160 8.68 39.23 7.47
CA THR A 160 9.06 40.56 7.92
C THR A 160 9.82 41.31 6.83
N HIS A 161 9.25 42.39 6.29
CA HIS A 161 9.94 43.29 5.37
C HIS A 161 10.63 44.41 6.17
N TYR A 162 11.93 44.24 6.43
CA TYR A 162 12.81 45.36 6.75
C TYR A 162 13.09 46.12 5.45
N GLY A 163 12.84 47.44 5.45
CA GLY A 163 13.05 48.31 4.30
C GLY A 163 12.98 49.77 4.71
N SER A 164 14.05 50.23 5.33
CA SER A 164 14.44 51.62 5.61
C SER A 164 14.36 52.54 4.39
N HIS A 165 13.85 53.77 4.57
CA HIS A 165 14.22 55.11 4.02
C HIS A 165 13.28 56.09 4.76
N GLY A 166 13.62 57.25 5.32
CA GLY A 166 14.77 58.14 5.37
C GLY A 166 14.26 59.44 6.06
N PHE A 167 15.16 60.33 6.46
CA PHE A 167 14.86 61.63 7.08
C PHE A 167 13.84 62.49 6.33
#